data_AF-A0A085JN87-F1
#
_entry.id   AF-A0A085JN87-F1
#
_cell.length_a   1.000
_cell.length_b   1.000
_cell.length_c   1.000
_cell.angle_alpha   90.00
_cell.angle_beta   90.00
_cell.angle_gamma   90.00
#
_symmetry.space_group_name_H-M   'P 1'
#
loop_
_entity.id
_entity.type
_entity.pdbx_description
1 polymer ?
#
loop_
_entity_poly.entity_id
_entity_poly.type
_entity_poly.pdbx_seq_one_letter_code
_entity_poly.pdbx_strand_id
1 'polypeptide(L)'
;MALSFESLWNAHPEIKGDANPCRLPNGLKAFDDQCAIRLGTALARCGCDVTKLKAAFCWHHPKKEGHILRAEELANALRISPFNGMAPWVKVTVKNFESVLRNERGIIFFKDFWRRGNEIFANRTGDHIDLWNGERLTARFTWFRIQWGFHVEGVASDFFNSREIWFWKVR
;
A
#
# COMPACT_ATOMS: atom_id res chain seq x y z
N MET A 1 4.84 -7.10 20.90
CA MET A 1 3.68 -7.79 20.29
C MET A 1 3.97 -7.97 18.80
N ALA A 2 3.61 -9.12 18.21
CA ALA A 2 3.77 -9.31 16.76
C ALA A 2 2.58 -8.69 16.02
N LEU A 3 2.84 -8.05 14.88
CA LEU A 3 1.82 -7.51 14.00
C LEU A 3 0.97 -8.64 13.42
N SER A 4 -0.35 -8.54 13.51
CA SER A 4 -1.27 -9.43 12.81
C SER A 4 -1.99 -8.71 11.69
N PHE A 5 -2.36 -9.44 10.62
CA PHE A 5 -3.08 -8.87 9.49
C PHE A 5 -4.43 -8.29 9.92
N GLU A 6 -5.15 -8.98 10.81
CA GLU A 6 -6.43 -8.51 11.32
C GLU A 6 -6.31 -7.18 12.06
N SER A 7 -5.30 -7.05 12.93
CA SER A 7 -5.04 -5.79 13.63
C SER A 7 -4.73 -4.66 12.64
N LEU A 8 -3.92 -4.95 11.61
CA LEU A 8 -3.52 -3.99 10.60
C LEU A 8 -4.69 -3.55 9.72
N TRP A 9 -5.51 -4.51 9.29
CA TRP A 9 -6.72 -4.27 8.50
C TRP A 9 -7.73 -3.42 9.26
N ASN A 10 -8.01 -3.76 10.52
CA ASN A 10 -8.94 -3.01 11.36
C ASN A 10 -8.41 -1.63 11.76
N ALA A 11 -7.09 -1.45 11.79
CA ALA A 11 -6.45 -0.15 12.03
C ALA A 11 -6.43 0.76 10.80
N HIS A 12 -6.61 0.20 9.60
CA HIS A 12 -6.50 0.93 8.35
C HIS A 12 -7.59 2.03 8.22
N PRO A 13 -7.22 3.31 8.02
CA PRO A 13 -8.18 4.43 8.00
C PRO A 13 -9.36 4.22 7.03
N GLU A 14 -9.09 3.72 5.84
CA GLU A 14 -10.12 3.54 4.80
C GLU A 14 -11.13 2.44 5.14
N ILE A 15 -10.74 1.44 5.94
CA ILE A 15 -11.68 0.43 6.47
C ILE A 15 -12.70 1.07 7.41
N LYS A 16 -12.34 2.18 8.06
CA LYS A 16 -13.25 3.00 8.89
C LYS A 16 -13.90 4.15 8.12
N GLY A 17 -13.81 4.17 6.79
CA GLY A 17 -14.38 5.22 5.94
C GLY A 17 -13.54 6.49 5.84
N ASP A 18 -12.32 6.52 6.37
CA ASP A 18 -11.41 7.66 6.26
C ASP A 18 -10.35 7.45 5.17
N ALA A 19 -10.65 7.92 3.95
CA ALA A 19 -9.72 7.86 2.83
C ALA A 19 -8.56 8.86 2.93
N ASN A 20 -8.69 9.92 3.73
CA ASN A 20 -7.76 11.05 3.78
C ASN A 20 -7.41 11.42 5.24
N PRO A 21 -6.72 10.52 5.97
CA PRO A 21 -6.42 10.73 7.39
C PRO A 21 -5.54 11.96 7.65
N CYS A 22 -4.64 12.31 6.73
CA CYS A 22 -3.80 13.50 6.86
C CYS A 22 -4.55 14.75 6.37
N ARG A 23 -4.89 15.62 7.31
CA ARG A 23 -5.65 16.86 7.08
C ARG A 23 -4.90 18.10 7.55
N LEU A 24 -5.16 19.23 6.93
CA LEU A 24 -4.74 20.54 7.43
C LEU A 24 -5.60 20.93 8.65
N PRO A 25 -5.19 21.95 9.45
CA PRO A 25 -5.99 22.44 10.58
C PRO A 25 -7.42 22.85 10.22
N ASN A 26 -7.66 23.23 8.96
CA ASN A 26 -8.99 23.58 8.44
C ASN A 26 -9.83 22.37 7.99
N GLY A 27 -9.36 21.14 8.23
CA GLY A 27 -10.05 19.89 7.90
C GLY A 27 -9.94 19.44 6.44
N LEU A 28 -9.34 20.24 5.56
CA LEU A 28 -9.08 19.83 4.17
C LEU A 28 -7.98 18.78 4.10
N LYS A 29 -8.01 17.93 3.09
CA LYS A 29 -6.92 16.97 2.84
C LYS A 29 -5.60 17.72 2.64
N ALA A 30 -4.54 17.25 3.29
CA ALA A 30 -3.22 17.85 3.15
C ALA A 30 -2.50 17.39 1.86
N PHE A 31 -2.86 16.21 1.36
CA PHE A 31 -2.30 15.60 0.16
C PHE A 31 -3.39 14.90 -0.65
N ASP A 32 -3.24 14.85 -1.96
CA ASP A 32 -4.14 14.15 -2.87
C ASP A 32 -3.99 12.63 -2.77
N ASP A 33 -2.75 12.13 -2.79
CA ASP A 33 -2.43 10.70 -2.71
C ASP A 33 -1.99 10.33 -1.29
N GLN A 34 -2.85 9.59 -0.59
CA GLN A 34 -2.62 9.22 0.81
C GLN A 34 -2.44 7.70 1.02
N CYS A 35 -2.16 6.91 -0.01
CA CYS A 35 -2.03 5.44 0.14
C CYS A 35 -0.97 5.03 1.17
N ALA A 36 0.24 5.60 1.08
CA ALA A 36 1.32 5.37 2.04
C ALA A 36 0.99 5.93 3.43
N ILE A 37 0.25 7.05 3.51
CA ILE A 37 -0.20 7.65 4.76
C ILE A 37 -1.17 6.69 5.45
N ARG A 38 -2.15 6.14 4.72
CA ARG A 38 -3.14 5.20 5.27
C ARG A 38 -2.47 3.96 5.84
N LEU A 39 -1.54 3.36 5.09
CA LEU A 39 -0.80 2.20 5.56
C LEU A 39 0.12 2.52 6.74
N GLY A 40 0.89 3.61 6.67
CA GLY A 40 1.77 4.04 7.76
C GLY A 40 0.99 4.36 9.04
N THR A 41 -0.18 4.97 8.92
CA THR A 41 -1.11 5.21 10.03
C THR A 41 -1.60 3.89 10.64
N ALA A 42 -1.94 2.90 9.80
CA ALA A 42 -2.35 1.58 10.26
C ALA A 42 -1.23 0.89 11.05
N LEU A 43 0.00 0.91 10.54
CA LEU A 43 1.19 0.37 11.19
C LEU A 43 1.43 1.05 12.55
N ALA A 44 1.39 2.37 12.60
CA ALA A 44 1.55 3.14 13.83
C ALA A 44 0.48 2.78 14.88
N ARG A 45 -0.79 2.65 14.47
CA ARG A 45 -1.89 2.23 15.34
C ARG A 45 -1.73 0.81 15.88
N CYS A 46 -1.05 -0.07 15.15
CA CYS A 46 -0.69 -1.41 15.60
C CYS A 46 0.56 -1.45 16.51
N GLY A 47 1.14 -0.29 16.86
CA GLY A 47 2.31 -0.19 17.72
C GLY A 47 3.65 -0.41 17.00
N CYS A 48 3.68 -0.42 15.67
CA CYS A 48 4.93 -0.42 14.92
C CYS A 48 5.63 0.94 15.07
N ASP A 49 6.92 0.93 15.40
CA ASP A 49 7.73 2.14 15.47
C ASP A 49 8.10 2.62 14.06
N VAL A 50 7.13 3.25 13.41
CA VAL A 50 7.27 3.81 12.05
C VAL A 50 8.31 4.93 11.98
N THR A 51 8.66 5.56 13.11
CA THR A 51 9.57 6.72 13.12
C THR A 51 11.00 6.39 12.69
N LYS A 52 11.37 5.10 12.77
CA LYS A 52 12.67 4.56 12.34
C LYS A 52 12.74 4.23 10.85
N LEU A 53 11.61 4.26 10.15
CA LEU A 53 11.57 3.99 8.72
C LEU A 53 12.26 5.13 7.96
N LYS A 54 13.13 4.76 7.01
CA LYS A 54 13.76 5.71 6.09
C LYS A 54 12.76 6.12 4.99
N ALA A 55 11.87 7.04 5.32
CA ALA A 55 10.87 7.58 4.40
C ALA A 55 10.52 9.04 4.73
N ALA A 56 9.97 9.76 3.76
CA ALA A 56 9.44 11.10 3.92
C ALA A 56 8.10 11.08 4.68
N PHE A 57 8.01 11.89 5.73
CA PHE A 57 6.79 12.08 6.53
C PHE A 57 6.15 13.42 6.21
N CYS A 58 4.85 13.54 6.42
CA CYS A 58 4.18 14.82 6.33
C CYS A 58 4.76 15.81 7.36
N TRP A 59 4.74 17.09 7.00
CA TRP A 59 5.18 18.18 7.88
C TRP A 59 4.04 18.76 8.75
N HIS A 60 2.83 18.23 8.62
CA HIS A 60 1.65 18.70 9.35
C HIS A 60 1.39 17.94 10.66
N HIS A 61 1.92 16.72 10.81
CA HIS A 61 1.64 15.84 11.94
C HIS A 61 2.91 15.21 12.50
N PRO A 62 2.92 14.83 13.80
CA PRO A 62 4.01 14.05 14.39
C PRO A 62 4.33 12.77 13.60
N LYS A 63 5.62 12.46 13.42
CA LYS A 63 6.07 11.23 12.71
C LYS A 63 5.46 9.94 13.29
N LYS A 64 5.20 9.91 14.60
CA LYS A 64 4.58 8.77 15.29
C LYS A 64 3.18 8.41 14.78
N GLU A 65 2.49 9.33 14.10
CA GLU A 65 1.19 9.07 13.49
C GLU A 65 1.31 8.30 12.16
N GLY A 66 2.51 8.12 11.63
CA GLY A 66 2.74 7.28 10.46
C GLY A 66 2.29 7.89 9.14
N HIS A 67 2.18 9.22 9.06
CA HIS A 67 1.84 9.92 7.82
C HIS A 67 3.03 9.94 6.83
N ILE A 68 3.33 8.78 6.26
CA ILE A 68 4.41 8.59 5.28
C ILE A 68 3.90 8.96 3.89
N LEU A 69 4.64 9.80 3.16
CA LEU A 69 4.16 10.41 1.92
C LEU A 69 4.34 9.52 0.69
N ARG A 70 5.46 8.80 0.61
CA ARG A 70 5.89 8.10 -0.62
C ARG A 70 5.74 6.59 -0.49
N ALA A 71 4.95 5.99 -1.37
CA ALA A 71 4.69 4.56 -1.38
C ALA A 71 5.96 3.73 -1.64
N GLU A 72 6.79 4.12 -2.61
CA GLU A 72 8.05 3.42 -2.89
C GLU A 72 9.05 3.52 -1.72
N GLU A 73 9.12 4.65 -1.02
CA GLU A 73 10.01 4.76 0.15
C GLU A 73 9.52 3.88 1.31
N LEU A 74 8.20 3.83 1.55
CA LEU A 74 7.62 2.91 2.53
C LEU A 74 7.91 1.45 2.15
N ALA A 75 7.67 1.07 0.89
CA ALA A 75 7.95 -0.27 0.38
C ALA A 75 9.43 -0.64 0.57
N ASN A 76 10.36 0.27 0.23
CA ASN A 76 11.78 0.05 0.42
C ASN A 76 12.19 -0.06 1.89
N ALA A 77 11.58 0.72 2.78
CA ALA A 77 11.84 0.62 4.21
C ALA A 77 11.37 -0.74 4.77
N LEU A 78 10.20 -1.22 4.37
CA LEU A 78 9.67 -2.54 4.73
C LEU A 78 10.46 -3.70 4.09
N ARG A 79 11.07 -3.46 2.93
CA ARG A 79 11.97 -4.40 2.26
C ARG A 79 13.24 -4.64 3.08
N ILE A 80 13.80 -3.57 3.66
CA ILE A 80 15.05 -3.60 4.44
C ILE A 80 14.80 -4.14 5.85
N SER A 81 13.73 -3.66 6.50
CA SER A 81 13.43 -3.98 7.90
C SER A 81 11.94 -4.23 8.09
N PRO A 82 11.45 -5.43 7.74
CA PRO A 82 10.06 -5.80 8.01
C PRO A 82 9.78 -5.80 9.52
N PHE A 83 8.57 -5.43 9.92
CA PHE A 83 8.16 -5.49 11.32
C PHE A 83 7.96 -6.94 11.79
N ASN A 84 8.09 -7.17 13.09
CA ASN A 84 7.77 -8.48 13.67
C ASN A 84 6.31 -8.86 13.35
N GLY A 85 6.10 -10.03 12.75
CA GLY A 85 4.79 -10.48 12.23
C GLY A 85 4.66 -10.42 10.71
N MET A 86 5.60 -9.76 10.02
CA MET A 86 5.71 -9.76 8.57
C MET A 86 6.71 -10.82 8.09
N ALA A 87 6.37 -11.51 6.99
CA ALA A 87 7.32 -12.31 6.24
C ALA A 87 8.26 -11.43 5.42
N PRO A 88 9.42 -11.96 4.97
CA PRO A 88 10.21 -11.33 3.93
C PRO A 88 9.37 -11.03 2.69
N TRP A 89 9.69 -9.93 2.02
CA TRP A 89 9.02 -9.56 0.78
C TRP A 89 9.27 -10.58 -0.33
N VAL A 90 8.31 -10.72 -1.23
CA VAL A 90 8.44 -11.50 -2.46
C VAL A 90 8.00 -10.67 -3.66
N LYS A 91 8.69 -10.85 -4.80
CA LYS A 91 8.27 -10.24 -6.07
C LYS A 91 7.14 -11.08 -6.66
N VAL A 92 6.01 -10.44 -6.95
CA VAL A 92 4.88 -11.05 -7.63
C VAL A 92 5.04 -10.85 -9.13
N THR A 93 4.84 -11.92 -9.88
CA THR A 93 4.95 -12.08 -11.33
C THR A 93 3.76 -12.88 -11.83
N VAL A 94 3.48 -12.86 -13.13
CA VAL A 94 2.35 -13.61 -13.72
C VAL A 94 2.40 -15.08 -13.31
N LYS A 95 3.61 -15.64 -13.28
CA LYS A 95 3.85 -17.06 -13.03
C LYS A 95 3.61 -17.49 -11.57
N ASN A 96 3.83 -16.60 -10.61
CA ASN A 96 3.68 -16.91 -9.18
C ASN A 96 2.55 -16.13 -8.52
N PHE A 97 1.73 -15.41 -9.29
CA PHE A 97 0.62 -14.62 -8.78
C PHE A 97 -0.30 -15.47 -7.90
N GLU A 98 -0.77 -16.59 -8.46
CA GLU A 98 -1.70 -17.48 -7.77
C GLU A 98 -1.07 -18.11 -6.53
N SER A 99 0.18 -18.58 -6.62
CA SER A 99 0.84 -19.23 -5.47
C SER A 99 1.23 -18.26 -4.35
N VAL A 100 1.44 -16.97 -4.65
CA VAL A 100 1.87 -15.96 -3.68
C VAL A 100 0.70 -15.21 -3.05
N LEU A 101 -0.39 -14.98 -3.80
CA LEU A 101 -1.48 -14.11 -3.36
C LEU A 101 -2.79 -14.84 -3.05
N ARG A 102 -3.03 -16.02 -3.63
CA ARG A 102 -4.28 -16.76 -3.39
C ARG A 102 -4.34 -17.20 -1.94
N ASN A 103 -5.43 -16.83 -1.25
CA ASN A 103 -5.65 -17.10 0.18
C ASN A 103 -4.57 -16.52 1.10
N GLU A 104 -3.72 -15.63 0.60
CA GLU A 104 -2.68 -14.96 1.35
C GLU A 104 -3.10 -13.53 1.68
N ARG A 105 -2.63 -13.03 2.81
CA ARG A 105 -3.00 -11.71 3.33
C ARG A 105 -1.77 -10.95 3.77
N GLY A 106 -1.73 -9.66 3.50
CA GLY A 106 -0.55 -8.87 3.79
C GLY A 106 -0.53 -7.48 3.19
N ILE A 107 0.67 -6.93 3.08
CA ILE A 107 0.92 -5.64 2.43
C ILE A 107 1.32 -5.91 0.99
N ILE A 108 0.77 -5.15 0.05
CA ILE A 108 1.11 -5.22 -1.37
C ILE A 108 1.50 -3.84 -1.90
N PHE A 109 2.55 -3.81 -2.71
CA PHE A 109 3.09 -2.61 -3.35
C PHE A 109 3.10 -2.79 -4.86
N PHE A 110 2.71 -1.76 -5.59
CA PHE A 110 2.69 -1.67 -7.04
C PHE A 110 3.58 -0.50 -7.46
N LYS A 111 4.65 -0.80 -8.19
CA LYS A 111 5.57 0.18 -8.76
C LYS A 111 5.13 0.59 -10.16
N ASP A 112 5.19 1.89 -10.44
CA ASP A 112 4.88 2.45 -11.77
C ASP A 112 3.52 1.94 -12.29
N PHE A 113 2.49 1.97 -11.44
CA PHE A 113 1.16 1.42 -11.72
C PHE A 113 0.35 2.33 -12.64
N TRP A 114 0.34 3.64 -12.36
CA TRP A 114 -0.54 4.61 -13.04
C TRP A 114 0.20 5.88 -13.47
N ARG A 115 -0.36 6.60 -14.45
CA ARG A 115 0.24 7.80 -15.07
C ARG A 115 0.00 9.03 -14.19
N ARG A 116 1.05 9.77 -13.83
CA ARG A 116 0.90 11.09 -13.20
C ARG A 116 0.80 12.18 -14.27
N GLY A 117 -0.23 13.02 -14.16
CA GLY A 117 -0.43 14.15 -15.09
C GLY A 117 -0.46 13.71 -16.56
N ASN A 118 0.42 14.31 -17.37
CA ASN A 118 0.49 14.06 -18.82
C ASN A 118 1.52 12.98 -19.21
N GLU A 119 2.02 12.18 -18.27
CA GLU A 119 2.94 11.07 -18.57
C GLU A 119 2.35 10.11 -19.62
N ILE A 120 3.16 9.51 -20.48
CA ILE A 120 2.73 8.39 -21.33
C ILE A 120 2.78 7.09 -20.52
N PHE A 121 1.99 6.07 -20.88
CA PHE A 121 1.93 4.79 -20.16
C PHE A 121 3.31 4.12 -19.99
N ALA A 122 4.19 4.26 -20.98
CA ALA A 122 5.57 3.74 -20.92
C ALA A 122 6.46 4.44 -19.87
N ASN A 123 6.15 5.70 -19.51
CA ASN A 123 6.92 6.54 -18.58
C ASN A 123 6.13 6.90 -17.31
N ARG A 124 5.18 6.04 -16.93
CA ARG A 124 4.37 6.27 -15.74
C ARG A 124 5.19 6.10 -14.46
N THR A 125 4.92 6.93 -13.45
CA THR A 125 5.65 6.94 -12.17
C THR A 125 4.75 6.82 -10.94
N GLY A 126 3.45 6.58 -11.14
CA GLY A 126 2.47 6.50 -10.07
C GLY A 126 2.51 5.16 -9.34
N ASP A 127 3.06 5.15 -8.13
CA ASP A 127 3.06 3.98 -7.26
C ASP A 127 1.75 3.82 -6.46
N HIS A 128 1.53 2.62 -5.92
CA HIS A 128 0.47 2.34 -4.96
C HIS A 128 0.92 1.33 -3.91
N ILE A 129 0.52 1.53 -2.64
CA ILE A 129 0.73 0.56 -1.55
C ILE A 129 -0.55 0.41 -0.73
N ASP A 130 -0.92 -0.82 -0.39
CA ASP A 130 -2.18 -1.11 0.31
C ASP A 130 -2.10 -2.49 1.02
N LEU A 131 -3.16 -2.88 1.74
CA LEU A 131 -3.36 -4.22 2.29
C LEU A 131 -4.16 -5.08 1.31
N TRP A 132 -3.73 -6.32 1.16
CA TRP A 132 -4.38 -7.39 0.41
C TRP A 132 -4.94 -8.42 1.38
N ASN A 133 -6.24 -8.74 1.29
CA ASN A 133 -6.88 -9.72 2.18
C ASN A 133 -7.06 -11.12 1.57
N GLY A 134 -6.48 -11.39 0.39
CA GLY A 134 -6.70 -12.63 -0.36
C GLY A 134 -7.70 -12.49 -1.50
N GLU A 135 -8.54 -11.44 -1.47
CA GLU A 135 -9.60 -11.21 -2.45
C GLU A 135 -9.56 -9.79 -3.03
N ARG A 136 -9.27 -8.77 -2.21
CA ARG A 136 -9.32 -7.35 -2.57
C ARG A 136 -8.35 -6.49 -1.77
N LEU A 137 -8.17 -5.25 -2.24
CA LEU A 137 -7.50 -4.18 -1.51
C LEU A 137 -8.43 -3.48 -0.51
N THR A 138 -7.87 -2.66 0.40
CA THR A 138 -8.69 -1.78 1.25
C THR A 138 -9.27 -0.64 0.43
N ALA A 139 -8.50 -0.06 -0.49
CA ALA A 139 -8.94 0.99 -1.38
C ALA A 139 -9.85 0.45 -2.47
N ARG A 140 -11.17 0.54 -2.26
CA ARG A 140 -12.19 -0.02 -3.17
C ARG A 140 -12.12 0.55 -4.58
N PHE A 141 -11.78 1.83 -4.72
CA PHE A 141 -11.68 2.48 -6.03
C PHE A 141 -10.40 2.09 -6.78
N THR A 142 -9.29 1.90 -6.06
CA THR A 142 -8.06 1.35 -6.64
C THR A 142 -8.25 -0.12 -7.02
N TRP A 143 -8.93 -0.90 -6.17
CA TRP A 143 -9.36 -2.26 -6.49
C TRP A 143 -10.19 -2.30 -7.75
N PHE A 144 -11.18 -1.41 -7.89
CA PHE A 144 -12.00 -1.32 -9.10
C PHE A 144 -11.16 -0.97 -10.34
N ARG A 145 -10.21 -0.02 -10.24
CA ARG A 145 -9.27 0.30 -11.32
C ARG A 145 -8.34 -0.87 -11.69
N ILE A 146 -7.95 -1.70 -10.73
CA ILE A 146 -7.18 -2.93 -10.96
C ILE A 146 -8.03 -4.01 -11.62
N GLN A 147 -9.34 -4.08 -11.34
CA GLN A 147 -10.24 -5.12 -11.84
C GLN A 147 -10.92 -4.80 -13.19
N TRP A 148 -11.12 -3.52 -13.51
CA TRP A 148 -11.97 -3.07 -14.64
C TRP A 148 -11.21 -2.36 -15.77
N GLY A 149 -9.95 -2.72 -15.98
CA GLY A 149 -9.36 -2.59 -17.30
C GLY A 149 -8.32 -1.49 -17.50
N PHE A 150 -7.13 -1.95 -17.88
CA PHE A 150 -6.98 -2.17 -19.32
C PHE A 150 -7.18 -3.67 -19.60
N HIS A 151 -8.39 -4.04 -20.07
CA HIS A 151 -8.87 -5.42 -20.20
C HIS A 151 -8.07 -6.26 -21.20
N VAL A 152 -7.59 -7.44 -20.80
CA VAL A 152 -7.77 -8.74 -21.51
C VAL A 152 -7.67 -9.90 -20.50
N GLU A 153 -8.69 -10.75 -20.48
CA GLU A 153 -8.92 -11.99 -19.71
C GLU A 153 -7.82 -12.58 -18.78
N GLY A 154 -8.25 -12.91 -17.56
CA GLY A 154 -7.73 -14.05 -16.81
C GLY A 154 -7.03 -13.75 -15.49
N VAL A 155 -7.64 -12.97 -14.58
CA VAL A 155 -7.31 -12.80 -13.14
C VAL A 155 -5.89 -12.29 -12.79
N ALA A 156 -4.95 -12.34 -13.74
CA ALA A 156 -3.56 -11.98 -13.61
C ALA A 156 -3.20 -10.75 -14.45
N SER A 157 -3.77 -10.61 -15.66
CA SER A 157 -3.44 -9.59 -16.67
C SER A 157 -3.31 -8.17 -16.13
N ASP A 158 -4.23 -7.76 -15.26
CA ASP A 158 -4.40 -6.35 -14.91
C ASP A 158 -3.45 -5.90 -13.79
N PHE A 159 -3.03 -6.80 -12.91
CA PHE A 159 -2.01 -6.54 -11.89
C PHE A 159 -0.64 -6.20 -12.52
N PHE A 160 -0.31 -6.86 -13.64
CA PHE A 160 0.98 -6.72 -14.35
C PHE A 160 1.08 -5.47 -15.22
N ASN A 161 0.06 -4.62 -15.22
CA ASN A 161 0.27 -3.25 -15.63
C ASN A 161 1.27 -2.54 -14.71
N SER A 162 1.48 -2.98 -13.47
CA SER A 162 2.59 -2.46 -12.66
C SER A 162 3.92 -3.01 -13.18
N ARG A 163 4.97 -2.18 -13.25
CA ARG A 163 6.31 -2.67 -13.64
C ARG A 163 6.84 -3.69 -12.64
N GLU A 164 6.56 -3.47 -11.36
CA GLU A 164 6.87 -4.42 -10.30
C GLU A 164 5.77 -4.48 -9.25
N ILE A 165 5.61 -5.66 -8.66
CA ILE A 165 4.67 -5.90 -7.58
C ILE A 165 5.40 -6.61 -6.45
N TRP A 166 5.36 -6.07 -5.24
CA TRP A 166 6.00 -6.66 -4.06
C TRP A 166 4.94 -7.01 -3.02
N PHE A 167 5.09 -8.14 -2.35
CA PHE A 167 4.14 -8.61 -1.35
C PHE A 167 4.86 -9.03 -0.07
N TRP A 168 4.31 -8.65 1.08
CA TRP A 168 4.73 -9.10 2.40
C TRP A 168 3.54 -9.78 3.06
N LYS A 169 3.61 -11.11 3.24
CA LYS A 169 2.63 -11.83 4.04
C LYS A 169 2.66 -11.32 5.48
N VAL A 170 1.49 -11.06 6.05
CA VAL A 170 1.32 -10.71 7.47
C VAL A 170 0.50 -11.81 8.13
N ARG A 171 0.99 -12.32 9.26
CA ARG A 171 0.35 -13.46 9.95
C ARG A 171 -1.03 -13.11 10.49
#